data_AF-A0A3C0QBK8-F1
#
_entry.id   AF-A0A3C0QBK8-F1
#
_cell.length_a   1.000
_cell.length_b   1.000
_cell.length_c   1.000
_cell.angle_alpha   90.00
_cell.angle_beta   90.00
_cell.angle_gamma   90.00
#
_symmetry.space_group_name_H-M   'P 1'
#
loop_
_entity.id
_entity.type
_entity.pdbx_description
1 polymer ?
#
loop_
_entity_poly.entity_id
_entity_poly.type
_entity_poly.pdbx_seq_one_letter_code
_entity_poly.pdbx_strand_id
1 'polypeptide(L)' 'HEFEVLVVPTASWQESGRAEIETGLHKRLGEDVHIELRLVDSIPAEASGKHRYVVSRVPLSDDLKAATQVPIN' A
#
# COMPACT_ATOMS: atom_id res chain seq x y z
N HIS A 1 13.94 12.77 -0.36
CA HIS A 1 12.80 12.71 0.59
C HIS A 1 12.83 11.35 1.24
N GLU A 2 12.55 11.27 2.54
CA GLU A 2 12.65 10.02 3.30
C GLU A 2 11.25 9.58 3.73
N PHE A 3 10.96 8.29 3.52
CA PHE A 3 9.67 7.68 3.84
C PHE A 3 9.89 6.44 4.68
N GLU A 4 9.14 6.37 5.77
CA GLU A 4 9.07 5.18 6.61
C GLU A 4 7.85 4.34 6.25
N VAL A 5 8.06 3.04 6.15
CA VAL A 5 7.01 2.05 5.89
C VAL A 5 7.04 0.99 6.97
N LEU A 6 5.98 0.94 7.79
CA LEU A 6 5.81 -0.09 8.80
C LEU A 6 4.93 -1.21 8.26
N VAL A 7 5.36 -2.45 8.41
CA VAL A 7 4.61 -3.63 7.98
C VAL A 7 4.45 -4.58 9.16
N VAL A 8 3.21 -5.01 9.41
CA VAL A 8 2.95 -6.13 10.32
C VAL A 8 2.90 -7.41 9.48
N PRO A 9 3.90 -8.30 9.56
CA PRO A 9 3.92 -9.50 8.74
C PRO A 9 2.81 -10.47 9.18
N THR A 10 2.16 -11.10 8.22
CA THR A 10 1.21 -12.20 8.47
C THR A 10 1.92 -13.54 8.27
N ALA A 11 1.21 -14.65 8.53
CA ALA A 11 1.73 -16.00 8.28
C ALA A 11 2.13 -16.25 6.80
N SER A 12 1.64 -15.43 5.86
CA SER A 12 1.99 -15.50 4.44
C SER A 12 3.09 -14.52 4.02
N TRP A 13 3.69 -13.79 4.97
CA TRP A 13 4.79 -12.88 4.66
C TRP A 13 5.99 -13.63 4.09
N GLN A 14 6.58 -13.08 3.04
CA GLN A 14 7.81 -13.56 2.42
C GLN A 14 8.77 -12.39 2.30
N GLU A 15 10.06 -12.66 2.37
CA GLU A 15 11.09 -11.60 2.27
C GLU A 15 11.05 -10.90 0.90
N SER A 16 10.58 -11.56 -0.16
CA SER A 16 10.34 -10.94 -1.46
C SER A 16 9.35 -9.78 -1.40
N GLY A 17 8.41 -9.80 -0.44
CA GLY A 17 7.44 -8.74 -0.23
C GLY A 17 8.09 -7.38 0.08
N ARG A 18 9.28 -7.37 0.70
CA ARG A 18 10.05 -6.15 0.91
C ARG A 18 10.41 -5.47 -0.42
N ALA A 19 11.02 -6.23 -1.32
CA ALA A 19 11.45 -5.73 -2.62
C ALA A 19 10.26 -5.28 -3.48
N GLU A 20 9.13 -5.99 -3.40
CA GLU A 20 7.89 -5.62 -4.09
C GLU A 20 7.33 -4.27 -3.60
N ILE A 21 7.36 -4.03 -2.28
CA ILE A 21 6.92 -2.76 -1.69
C ILE A 21 7.85 -1.63 -2.11
N GLU A 22 9.16 -1.79 -1.93
CA GLU A 22 10.16 -0.76 -2.30
C GLU A 22 10.04 -0.42 -3.80
N THR A 23 10.04 -1.43 -4.68
CA THR A 23 9.87 -1.25 -6.13
C THR A 23 8.55 -0.54 -6.46
N GLY A 24 7.45 -0.94 -5.81
CA GLY A 24 6.13 -0.36 -6.04
C GLY A 24 6.05 1.11 -5.60
N LEU A 25 6.73 1.48 -4.53
CA LEU A 25 6.76 2.84 -4.02
C LEU A 25 7.69 3.73 -4.85
N HIS A 26 8.87 3.26 -5.23
CA HIS A 26 9.77 4.00 -6.14
C HIS A 26 9.08 4.31 -7.47
N LYS A 27 8.37 3.34 -8.07
CA LYS A 27 7.57 3.57 -9.29
C LYS A 27 6.51 4.68 -9.16
N ARG A 28 6.04 4.98 -7.94
CA ARG A 28 4.96 5.95 -7.68
C ARG A 28 5.48 7.31 -7.19
N LEU A 29 6.52 7.29 -6.37
CA LEU A 29 7.06 8.47 -5.68
C LEU A 29 8.33 9.01 -6.35
N GLY A 30 8.90 8.25 -7.29
CA GLY A 30 10.19 8.52 -7.94
C GLY A 30 11.31 7.68 -7.35
N GLU A 31 12.32 7.39 -8.17
CA GLU A 31 13.50 6.62 -7.74
C GLU A 31 14.36 7.38 -6.71
N ASP A 32 14.25 8.71 -6.66
CA ASP A 32 15.07 9.58 -5.79
C ASP A 32 14.60 9.65 -4.32
N VAL A 33 13.57 8.87 -3.94
CA VAL A 33 13.09 8.82 -2.55
C VAL A 33 13.80 7.71 -1.79
N HIS A 34 14.15 7.97 -0.52
CA HIS A 34 14.66 6.92 0.36
C HIS A 34 13.49 6.26 1.10
N ILE A 35 13.44 4.93 1.09
CA ILE A 35 12.38 4.15 1.72
C ILE A 35 13.01 3.26 2.79
N GLU A 36 12.61 3.49 4.04
CA GLU A 36 12.96 2.62 5.15
C GLU A 36 11.76 1.74 5.50
N LEU A 37 11.80 0.48 5.07
CA LEU A 37 10.79 -0.52 5.46
C LEU A 37 11.21 -1.23 6.75
N ARG A 38 10.31 -1.25 7.75
CA ARG A 38 10.49 -1.95 9.02
C ARG A 38 9.34 -2.92 9.28
N LEU A 39 9.69 -4.17 9.61
CA LEU A 39 8.72 -5.12 10.13
C LEU A 39 8.50 -4.84 11.62
N VAL A 40 7.24 -4.78 12.03
CA VAL A 40 6.84 -4.48 13.41
C VAL A 40 5.76 -5.47 13.87
N ASP A 41 5.72 -5.74 15.17
CA ASP A 41 4.74 -6.69 15.72
C ASP A 41 3.31 -6.13 15.70
N SER A 42 3.17 -4.80 15.79
CA SER A 42 1.88 -4.12 15.71
C SER A 42 2.04 -2.66 15.30
N ILE A 43 1.01 -2.12 14.65
CA ILE A 43 0.89 -0.68 14.39
C ILE A 43 -0.23 -0.18 15.31
N PRO A 44 0.05 0.75 16.24
CA PRO A 44 -0.94 1.20 17.20
C PRO A 44 -2.10 1.90 16.50
N ALA A 45 -3.33 1.64 16.97
CA ALA A 45 -4.50 2.35 16.48
C ALA A 45 -4.41 3.83 16.86
N GLU A 46 -4.77 4.73 15.95
CA GLU A 46 -4.82 6.16 16.26
C GLU A 46 -5.96 6.48 17.24
N ALA A 47 -5.71 7.44 18.13
CA ALA A 47 -6.69 7.93 19.11
C ALA A 47 -7.97 8.52 18.50
N SER A 48 -7.98 8.79 17.19
CA SER A 48 -9.15 9.32 16.46
C SER A 48 -10.24 8.28 16.19
N GLY A 49 -9.99 7.00 16.46
CA GLY A 49 -10.88 5.89 16.10
C GLY A 49 -10.98 5.65 14.59
N LYS A 50 -10.21 6.40 13.78
CA LYS A 50 -10.09 6.20 12.34
C LYS A 50 -8.77 5.52 12.06
N HIS A 51 -8.81 4.47 11.26
CA HIS A 51 -7.62 3.98 10.61
C HIS A 51 -7.19 5.01 9.56
N ARG A 52 -5.97 5.55 9.64
CA ARG A 52 -5.38 6.19 8.46
C ARG A 52 -5.06 5.08 7.44
N TYR A 53 -6.01 4.85 6.55
CA TYR A 53 -5.76 4.11 5.32
C TYR A 53 -5.48 5.10 4.19
N VAL A 54 -4.46 4.83 3.38
CA VAL A 54 -4.25 5.52 2.11
C VAL A 54 -5.32 5.05 1.12
N VAL A 55 -6.32 5.89 0.84
CA VAL A 55 -7.24 5.69 -0.30
C VAL A 55 -6.60 6.33 -1.53
N SER A 56 -6.07 5.50 -2.44
CA SER A 56 -5.57 5.96 -3.74
C SER A 56 -6.74 6.18 -4.70
N ARG A 57 -7.00 7.44 -5.10
CA ARG A 57 -7.97 7.77 -6.16
C ARG A 57 -7.22 7.91 -7.49
N VAL A 58 -7.00 6.78 -8.15
CA VAL A 58 -6.47 6.73 -9.52
C VAL A 58 -7.66 6.49 -10.47
N PRO A 59 -7.76 7.16 -11.63
CA PRO A 59 -8.76 6.77 -12.62
C PRO A 59 -8.54 5.31 -12.99
N LEU A 60 -9.59 4.49 -12.92
CA LEU A 60 -9.51 3.10 -13.38
C LEU A 60 -9.17 3.10 -14.87
N SER A 61 -8.22 2.26 -15.27
CA SER A 61 -7.99 1.97 -16.69
C SER A 61 -9.27 1.40 -17.31
N ASP A 62 -9.46 1.60 -18.61
CA ASP A 62 -10.70 1.22 -19.30
C ASP A 62 -11.03 -0.27 -19.12
N ASP A 63 -10.01 -1.13 -19.08
CA ASP A 63 -10.15 -2.57 -18.86
C ASP A 63 -10.70 -2.94 -17.48
N LEU A 64 -10.48 -2.10 -16.46
CA LEU A 64 -10.97 -2.31 -15.09
C LEU A 64 -12.36 -1.71 -14.85
N LYS A 65 -12.88 -0.86 -15.75
CA LYS A 65 -14.22 -0.25 -15.63
C LYS A 65 -15.33 -1.30 -15.74
N ALA A 66 -15.11 -2.34 -16.54
CA ALA A 66 -16.08 -3.42 -16.75
C ALA A 66 -16.41 -4.20 -15.46
N ALA A 67 -15.49 -4.29 -14.50
CA ALA A 67 -15.70 -4.97 -13.23
C ALA A 67 -16.58 -4.19 -12.23
N THR A 68 -16.86 -2.91 -12.50
CA THR A 68 -17.71 -2.05 -11.65
C THR A 68 -19.16 -1.94 -12.13
N GLN A 69 -19.47 -2.49 -13.31
CA GLN A 69 -20.84 -2.59 -13.79
C GLN A 69 -21.49 -3.85 -13.22
N VAL A 70 -22.13 -3.71 -12.04
CA VAL A 70 -23.10 -4.71 -11.58
C VAL A 70 -24.27 -4.72 -12.58
N PRO A 71 -24.59 -5.84 -13.25
CA PRO A 71 -25.81 -5.92 -14.03
C PRO A 71 -27.00 -5.83 -13.06
N ILE A 72 -27.77 -4.77 -13.20
CA ILE A 72 -29.08 -4.63 -12.56
C ILE A 72 -30.04 -5.63 -13.24
N ASN A 73 -30.52 -6.61 -12.49
CA ASN A 73 -31.72 -7.38 -12.80
C ASN A 73 -32.63 -7.39 -11.59
#